data_AF-A0A4Y1JU94-F1
#
_entry.id   AF-A0A4Y1JU94-F1
#
_cell.length_a   1.000
_cell.length_b   1.000
_cell.length_c   1.000
_cell.angle_alpha   90.00
_cell.angle_beta   90.00
_cell.angle_gamma   90.00
#
_symmetry.space_group_name_H-M   'P 1'
#
loop_
_entity.id
_entity.type
_entity.pdbx_description
1 polymer ?
#
loop_
_entity_poly.entity_id
_entity_poly.type
_entity_poly.pdbx_seq_one_letter_code
_entity_poly.pdbx_strand_id
1 'polypeptide(L)'
;MKFMLIKMMIILSIFLPMMKTPLSLGTVLLTQTILSTMLMNKMLLNSWFPMITFLMMIGGMMILFMYMSSIASNEKFKMNMNLTMMFIIMMIATEELMMDIQINETQNMIYISSQESISMTKLYNKKSYIITLLLVLTLLLTMISISKIVMFHKGPLRMKTYEQTDAENKSNCKNN
;
A
#
# COMPACT_ATOMS: atom_id res chain seq x y z
N MET A 1 -9.72 12.31 19.87
CA MET A 1 -8.57 11.74 19.12
C MET A 1 -8.97 11.01 17.83
N LYS A 2 -10.08 10.25 17.78
CA LYS A 2 -10.54 9.57 16.56
C LYS A 2 -10.84 10.54 15.42
N PHE A 3 -11.54 11.63 15.71
CA PHE A 3 -11.82 12.69 14.75
C PHE A 3 -10.57 13.36 14.19
N MET A 4 -9.55 13.63 15.02
CA MET A 4 -8.26 14.14 14.54
C MET A 4 -7.58 13.16 13.57
N LEU A 5 -7.68 11.85 13.83
CA LEU A 5 -7.17 10.83 12.89
C LEU A 5 -7.97 10.83 11.58
N ILE A 6 -9.30 10.94 11.63
CA ILE A 6 -10.15 11.04 10.43
C ILE A 6 -9.79 12.27 9.59
N LYS A 7 -9.56 13.42 10.24
CA LYS A 7 -9.11 14.66 9.58
C LYS A 7 -7.80 14.44 8.83
N MET A 8 -6.78 13.90 9.50
CA MET A 8 -5.49 13.61 8.89
C MET A 8 -5.63 12.67 7.68
N MET A 9 -6.54 11.70 7.75
CA MET A 9 -6.80 10.77 6.66
C MET A 9 -7.46 11.42 5.44
N ILE A 10 -8.47 12.26 5.65
CA ILE A 10 -9.13 12.99 4.57
C ILE A 10 -8.13 13.89 3.86
N ILE A 11 -7.32 14.62 4.63
CA ILE A 11 -6.31 15.52 4.06
C ILE A 11 -5.32 14.73 3.21
N LEU A 12 -4.72 13.66 3.73
CA LEU A 12 -3.78 12.82 2.95
C LEU A 12 -4.41 12.24 1.67
N SER A 13 -5.69 11.86 1.72
CA SER A 13 -6.39 11.31 0.54
C SER A 13 -6.55 12.33 -0.59
N ILE A 14 -6.71 13.62 -0.26
CA ILE A 14 -6.79 14.70 -1.26
C ILE A 14 -5.43 14.93 -1.94
N PHE A 15 -4.32 14.69 -1.23
CA PHE A 15 -2.97 14.83 -1.80
C PHE A 15 -2.56 13.70 -2.74
N LEU A 16 -3.13 12.50 -2.61
CA LEU A 16 -2.78 11.34 -3.45
C LEU A 16 -2.78 11.63 -4.95
N PRO A 17 -3.86 12.16 -5.56
CA PRO A 17 -3.88 12.42 -7.00
C PRO A 17 -2.92 13.52 -7.46
N MET A 18 -2.40 14.34 -6.54
CA MET A 18 -1.52 15.46 -6.84
C MET A 18 -0.03 15.06 -6.87
N MET A 19 0.30 13.84 -6.42
CA MET A 19 1.68 13.33 -6.38
C MET A 19 2.08 12.72 -7.74
N LYS A 20 3.21 13.16 -8.28
CA LYS A 20 3.71 12.70 -9.60
C LYS A 20 4.73 11.57 -9.53
N THR A 21 5.57 11.57 -8.49
CA THR A 21 6.65 10.57 -8.40
C THR A 21 6.16 9.31 -7.70
N PRO A 22 6.55 8.11 -8.15
CA PRO A 22 6.14 6.85 -7.53
C PRO A 22 6.64 6.74 -6.08
N LEU A 23 7.82 7.31 -5.79
CA LEU A 23 8.36 7.40 -4.42
C LEU A 23 7.44 8.23 -3.52
N SER A 24 7.03 9.43 -3.94
CA SER A 24 6.13 10.28 -3.14
C SER A 24 4.75 9.67 -2.97
N LEU A 25 4.27 8.93 -3.97
CA LEU A 25 2.99 8.21 -3.86
C LEU A 25 3.10 7.10 -2.80
N GLY A 26 4.20 6.34 -2.81
CA GLY A 26 4.47 5.27 -1.84
C GLY A 26 4.57 5.79 -0.40
N THR A 27 5.22 6.93 -0.18
CA THR A 27 5.32 7.51 1.17
C THR A 27 3.97 8.00 1.69
N VAL A 28 3.17 8.69 0.87
CA VAL A 28 1.82 9.14 1.27
C VAL A 28 0.93 7.94 1.61
N LEU A 29 0.92 6.91 0.77
CA LEU A 29 0.14 5.70 1.04
C LEU A 29 0.61 4.98 2.32
N LEU A 30 1.92 4.93 2.62
CA LEU A 30 2.42 4.34 3.86
C LEU A 30 1.88 5.10 5.08
N THR A 31 1.95 6.44 5.06
CA THR A 31 1.40 7.25 6.15
C THR A 31 -0.10 7.06 6.34
N GLN A 32 -0.85 6.94 5.24
CA GLN A 32 -2.29 6.68 5.28
C GLN A 32 -2.60 5.29 5.87
N THR A 33 -1.81 4.26 5.54
CA THR A 33 -2.01 2.91 6.10
C THR A 33 -1.73 2.83 7.59
N ILE A 34 -0.74 3.58 8.10
CA ILE A 34 -0.48 3.66 9.55
C ILE A 34 -1.67 4.34 10.27
N LEU A 35 -2.18 5.43 9.69
CA LEU A 35 -3.31 6.16 10.27
C LEU A 35 -4.62 5.34 10.21
N SER A 36 -4.84 4.52 9.17
CA SER A 36 -6.03 3.65 9.08
C SER A 36 -6.01 2.55 10.12
N THR A 37 -4.87 1.91 10.36
CA THR A 37 -4.75 0.84 11.36
C THR A 37 -4.89 1.38 12.77
N MET A 38 -4.35 2.58 13.05
CA MET A 38 -4.57 3.29 14.31
C MET A 38 -6.04 3.65 14.54
N LEU A 39 -6.77 4.05 13.49
CA LEU A 39 -8.20 4.32 13.60
C LEU A 39 -8.99 3.03 13.83
N MET A 40 -8.66 1.97 13.11
CA MET A 40 -9.35 0.68 13.22
C MET A 40 -9.12 0.03 14.58
N ASN A 41 -7.93 0.18 15.17
CA ASN A 41 -7.63 -0.27 16.52
C ASN A 41 -8.42 0.47 17.61
N LYS A 42 -8.94 1.67 17.32
CA LYS A 42 -9.81 2.40 18.26
C LYS A 42 -11.29 2.08 18.08
N MET A 43 -11.67 1.63 16.89
CA MET A 43 -13.05 1.25 16.58
C MET A 43 -13.34 -0.20 16.97
N LEU A 44 -12.36 -1.07 16.78
CA LEU A 44 -12.49 -2.50 17.04
C LEU A 44 -11.91 -2.84 18.41
N LEU A 45 -12.63 -3.72 19.08
CA LEU A 45 -12.27 -4.23 20.40
C LEU A 45 -11.11 -5.22 20.29
N ASN A 46 -11.16 -6.05 19.25
CA ASN A 46 -10.12 -7.02 18.98
C ASN A 46 -8.99 -6.40 18.13
N SER A 47 -7.79 -6.35 18.70
CA SER A 47 -6.57 -5.83 18.07
C SER A 47 -6.02 -6.71 16.94
N TRP A 48 -6.46 -7.97 16.83
CA TRP A 48 -5.96 -8.90 15.81
C TRP A 48 -6.29 -8.46 14.37
N PHE A 49 -7.48 -7.92 14.13
CA PHE A 49 -7.88 -7.49 12.79
C PHE A 49 -7.09 -6.25 12.30
N PRO A 50 -6.94 -5.17 13.10
CA PRO A 50 -6.02 -4.07 12.80
C PRO A 50 -4.56 -4.49 12.59
N MET A 51 -4.09 -5.49 13.34
CA MET A 51 -2.73 -6.01 13.19
C MET A 51 -2.52 -6.72 11.84
N ILE A 52 -3.44 -7.60 11.44
CA ILE A 52 -3.34 -8.33 10.16
C ILE A 52 -3.41 -7.36 8.97
N THR A 53 -4.29 -6.36 9.01
CA THR A 53 -4.37 -5.37 7.91
C THR A 53 -3.12 -4.50 7.81
N PHE A 54 -2.49 -4.16 8.94
CA PHE A 54 -1.22 -3.43 8.94
C PHE A 54 -0.09 -4.21 8.24
N LEU A 55 0.08 -5.49 8.60
CA LEU A 55 1.12 -6.35 8.04
C LEU A 55 0.94 -6.56 6.52
N MET A 56 -0.29 -6.85 6.07
CA MET A 56 -0.55 -7.06 4.65
C MET A 56 -0.32 -5.80 3.81
N MET A 57 -0.72 -4.63 4.32
CA MET A 57 -0.55 -3.37 3.58
C MET A 57 0.93 -3.00 3.45
N ILE A 58 1.74 -3.11 4.52
CA ILE A 58 3.18 -2.83 4.43
C ILE A 58 3.87 -3.80 3.46
N GLY A 59 3.55 -5.09 3.54
CA GLY A 59 4.14 -6.10 2.65
C GLY A 59 3.87 -5.80 1.16
N GLY A 60 2.61 -5.50 0.81
CA GLY A 60 2.25 -5.17 -0.57
C GLY A 60 2.90 -3.88 -1.07
N MET A 61 3.01 -2.88 -0.21
CA MET A 61 3.62 -1.59 -0.55
C MET A 61 5.14 -1.69 -0.77
N MET A 62 5.84 -2.52 0.00
CA MET A 62 7.29 -2.73 -0.19
C MET A 62 7.61 -3.37 -1.55
N ILE A 63 6.76 -4.31 -2.02
CA ILE A 63 6.94 -4.96 -3.33
C ILE A 63 6.74 -3.96 -4.47
N LEU A 64 5.67 -3.13 -4.40
CA LEU A 64 5.44 -2.06 -5.37
C LEU A 64 6.59 -1.04 -5.38
N PHE A 65 7.14 -0.72 -4.21
CA PHE A 65 8.27 0.19 -4.08
C PHE A 65 9.55 -0.37 -4.75
N MET A 66 9.86 -1.65 -4.54
CA MET A 66 10.99 -2.31 -5.20
C MET A 66 10.84 -2.30 -6.72
N TYR A 67 9.64 -2.58 -7.24
CA TYR A 67 9.38 -2.56 -8.67
C TYR A 67 9.58 -1.16 -9.26
N MET A 68 8.96 -0.13 -8.69
CA MET A 68 9.04 1.22 -9.26
C MET A 68 10.43 1.85 -9.14
N SER A 69 11.16 1.59 -8.05
CA SER A 69 12.55 2.06 -7.90
C SER A 69 13.52 1.41 -8.89
N SER A 70 13.23 0.19 -9.36
CA SER A 70 14.04 -0.48 -10.39
C SER A 70 13.81 0.06 -11.81
N ILE A 71 12.70 0.76 -12.05
CA ILE A 71 12.28 1.23 -13.39
C ILE A 71 12.41 2.74 -13.54
N ALA A 72 12.19 3.52 -12.48
CA ALA A 72 12.20 4.97 -12.55
C ALA A 72 13.60 5.57 -12.34
N SER A 73 14.00 6.51 -13.21
CA SER A 73 15.11 7.42 -12.93
C SER A 73 14.78 8.28 -11.71
N ASN A 74 15.72 8.46 -10.77
CA ASN A 74 15.57 9.32 -9.59
C ASN A 74 15.36 10.79 -9.99
N GLU A 75 14.12 11.17 -10.32
CA GLU A 75 13.75 12.56 -10.54
C GLU A 75 13.82 13.35 -9.24
N LYS A 76 14.41 14.55 -9.29
CA LYS A 76 14.52 15.43 -8.12
C LYS A 76 13.13 15.83 -7.65
N PHE A 77 12.86 15.65 -6.36
CA PHE A 77 11.60 16.01 -5.73
C PHE A 77 11.38 17.53 -5.80
N LYS A 78 10.36 17.97 -6.55
CA LYS A 78 9.91 19.37 -6.58
C LYS A 78 8.61 19.50 -5.80
N MET A 79 8.68 20.11 -4.62
CA MET A 79 7.50 20.41 -3.83
C MET A 79 6.77 21.63 -4.43
N ASN A 80 5.46 21.50 -4.68
CA ASN A 80 4.66 22.61 -5.17
C ASN A 80 4.11 23.41 -3.99
N MET A 81 4.47 24.70 -3.87
CA MET A 81 4.01 25.58 -2.79
C MET A 81 2.49 25.79 -2.78
N ASN A 82 1.83 25.64 -3.93
CA ASN A 82 0.36 25.73 -3.98
C ASN A 82 -0.30 24.54 -3.25
N LEU A 83 0.32 23.36 -3.31
CA LEU A 83 -0.15 22.18 -2.59
C LEU A 83 0.00 22.37 -1.07
N THR A 84 1.10 22.97 -0.63
CA THR A 84 1.33 23.22 0.80
C THR A 84 0.37 24.27 1.35
N MET A 85 0.02 25.31 0.58
CA MET A 85 -0.98 26.29 0.99
C MET A 85 -2.39 25.70 1.10
N MET A 86 -2.77 24.84 0.15
CA MET A 86 -4.05 24.11 0.21
C MET A 86 -4.14 23.22 1.45
N PHE A 87 -3.02 22.61 1.88
CA PHE A 87 -2.95 21.83 3.11
C PHE A 87 -3.30 22.66 4.35
N ILE A 88 -2.71 23.85 4.46
CA ILE A 88 -2.85 24.72 5.64
C ILE A 88 -4.30 25.21 5.76
N ILE A 89 -4.94 25.58 4.64
CA ILE A 89 -6.33 26.06 4.64
C ILE A 89 -7.29 24.95 5.09
N MET A 90 -7.10 23.73 4.59
CA MET A 90 -7.92 22.57 4.98
C MET A 90 -7.73 22.17 6.45
N MET A 91 -6.54 22.41 7.01
CA MET A 91 -6.29 22.20 8.43
C MET A 91 -7.09 23.16 9.30
N ILE A 92 -7.25 24.42 8.92
CA ILE A 92 -7.90 25.43 9.75
C ILE A 92 -9.44 25.31 9.69
N ALA A 93 -10.00 25.03 8.51
CA ALA A 93 -11.45 25.05 8.28
C ALA A 93 -12.27 23.98 9.03
N THR A 94 -11.62 23.07 9.76
CA THR A 94 -12.26 21.87 10.34
C THR A 94 -12.26 21.85 11.87
N GLU A 95 -11.77 22.90 12.53
CA GLU A 95 -11.72 22.95 14.00
C GLU A 95 -13.10 23.20 14.64
N GLU A 96 -13.97 23.96 13.97
CA GLU A 96 -15.28 24.35 14.51
C GLU A 96 -16.29 23.19 14.59
N LEU A 97 -16.13 22.14 13.79
CA LEU A 97 -17.11 21.03 13.71
C LEU A 97 -16.89 19.93 14.76
N MET A 98 -15.83 20.01 15.57
CA MET A 98 -15.32 18.89 16.36
C MET A 98 -15.69 18.93 17.86
N MET A 99 -16.09 20.09 18.38
CA MET A 99 -16.39 20.26 19.81
C MET A 99 -17.65 19.50 20.26
N ASP A 100 -18.69 19.45 19.43
CA ASP A 100 -20.00 18.96 19.86
C ASP A 100 -20.10 17.42 19.96
N ILE A 101 -19.17 16.67 19.35
CA ILE A 101 -19.30 15.20 19.22
C ILE A 101 -18.53 14.45 20.33
N GLN A 102 -17.59 15.10 21.03
CA GLN A 102 -16.76 14.43 22.04
C GLN A 102 -17.53 13.96 23.29
N ILE A 103 -18.73 14.50 23.54
CA ILE A 103 -19.51 14.22 24.76
C ILE A 103 -20.12 12.80 24.73
N ASN A 104 -20.27 12.17 23.57
CA ASN A 104 -21.02 10.92 23.42
C ASN A 104 -20.19 9.61 23.46
N GLU A 105 -18.85 9.67 23.44
CA GLU A 105 -18.02 8.44 23.33
C GLU A 105 -17.77 7.73 24.68
N THR A 106 -18.04 8.34 25.83
CA THR A 106 -17.68 7.79 27.15
C THR A 106 -18.62 6.69 27.66
N GLN A 107 -19.86 6.58 27.14
CA GLN A 107 -20.86 5.63 27.67
C GLN A 107 -20.72 4.20 27.14
N ASN A 108 -20.00 3.95 26.03
CA ASN A 108 -19.97 2.63 25.39
C ASN A 108 -18.85 1.69 25.89
N MET A 109 -17.87 2.18 26.66
CA MET A 109 -16.66 1.42 27.01
C MET A 109 -16.89 0.21 27.95
N ILE A 110 -18.05 0.12 28.62
CA ILE A 110 -18.30 -0.90 29.66
C ILE A 110 -18.85 -2.22 29.08
N TYR A 111 -19.45 -2.22 27.89
CA TYR A 111 -20.14 -3.40 27.31
C TYR A 111 -19.26 -4.32 26.42
N ILE A 112 -17.96 -4.07 26.39
CA ILE A 112 -17.09 -4.38 25.26
C ILE A 112 -16.09 -5.52 25.54
N SER A 113 -15.78 -5.79 26.82
CA SER A 113 -14.71 -6.72 27.21
C SER A 113 -15.02 -8.20 27.00
N SER A 114 -16.28 -8.58 26.73
CA SER A 114 -16.69 -9.99 26.57
C SER A 114 -16.60 -10.53 25.13
N GLN A 115 -16.32 -9.67 24.14
CA GLN A 115 -16.43 -10.04 22.72
C GLN A 115 -15.09 -10.48 22.07
N GLU A 116 -13.96 -10.32 22.74
CA GLU A 116 -12.62 -10.47 22.14
C GLU A 116 -12.31 -11.90 21.64
N SER A 117 -12.80 -12.94 22.32
CA SER A 117 -12.40 -14.33 22.05
C SER A 117 -13.19 -15.03 20.93
N ILE A 118 -14.33 -14.49 20.50
CA ILE A 118 -15.32 -15.20 19.65
C ILE A 118 -15.20 -14.88 18.14
N SER A 119 -14.29 -13.99 17.74
CA SER A 119 -14.24 -13.49 16.36
C SER A 119 -13.58 -14.44 15.35
N MET A 120 -12.46 -15.09 15.70
CA MET A 120 -11.67 -15.85 14.72
C MET A 120 -12.17 -17.29 14.49
N THR A 121 -12.77 -17.92 15.50
CA THR A 121 -13.30 -19.29 15.40
C THR A 121 -14.50 -19.40 14.46
N LYS A 122 -15.20 -18.27 14.18
CA LYS A 122 -16.33 -18.22 13.26
C LYS A 122 -15.97 -18.48 11.79
N LEU A 123 -14.70 -18.35 11.38
CA LEU A 123 -14.30 -18.56 9.99
C LEU A 123 -14.30 -20.03 9.59
N TYR A 124 -14.07 -20.96 10.52
CA TYR A 124 -14.05 -22.40 10.28
C TYR A 124 -15.36 -23.10 10.66
N ASN A 125 -16.43 -22.34 10.89
CA ASN A 125 -17.73 -22.92 11.20
C ASN A 125 -18.35 -23.58 9.97
N LYS A 126 -19.25 -24.55 10.23
CA LYS A 126 -19.95 -25.34 9.20
C LYS A 126 -20.62 -24.49 8.10
N LYS A 127 -21.05 -23.26 8.41
CA LYS A 127 -21.68 -22.32 7.45
C LYS A 127 -20.67 -21.55 6.60
N SER A 128 -19.49 -21.25 7.12
CA SER A 128 -18.46 -20.40 6.49
C SER A 128 -17.35 -21.20 5.80
N TYR A 129 -17.25 -22.50 6.03
CA TYR A 129 -16.20 -23.37 5.46
C TYR A 129 -16.14 -23.35 3.92
N ILE A 130 -17.27 -23.21 3.23
CA ILE A 130 -17.27 -23.11 1.76
C ILE A 130 -16.52 -21.85 1.30
N ILE A 131 -16.68 -20.73 2.02
CA ILE A 131 -16.01 -19.47 1.70
C ILE A 131 -14.50 -19.61 1.95
N THR A 132 -14.09 -20.27 3.03
CA THR A 132 -12.66 -20.49 3.31
C THR A 132 -12.02 -21.42 2.29
N LEU A 133 -12.70 -22.48 1.86
CA LEU A 133 -12.25 -23.34 0.77
C LEU A 133 -12.03 -22.57 -0.54
N LEU A 134 -12.97 -21.69 -0.91
CA LEU A 134 -12.84 -20.88 -2.12
C LEU A 134 -11.61 -19.96 -2.07
N LEU A 135 -11.33 -19.33 -0.92
CA LEU A 135 -10.13 -18.49 -0.74
C LEU A 135 -8.82 -19.26 -0.87
N VAL A 136 -8.77 -20.50 -0.37
CA VAL A 136 -7.58 -21.36 -0.53
C VAL A 136 -7.38 -21.73 -1.99
N LEU A 137 -8.45 -22.08 -2.71
CA LEU A 137 -8.38 -22.40 -4.14
C LEU A 137 -7.93 -21.19 -4.98
N THR A 138 -8.37 -19.97 -4.66
CA THR A 138 -7.91 -18.77 -5.40
C THR A 138 -6.44 -18.48 -5.17
N LEU A 139 -5.92 -18.60 -3.94
CA LEU A 139 -4.49 -18.48 -3.65
C LEU A 139 -3.64 -19.55 -4.35
N LEU A 140 -4.15 -20.78 -4.46
CA LEU A 140 -3.48 -21.86 -5.18
C LEU A 140 -3.43 -21.58 -6.69
N LEU A 141 -4.54 -21.13 -7.27
CA LEU A 141 -4.62 -20.77 -8.69
C LEU A 141 -3.70 -19.59 -9.03
N THR A 142 -3.61 -18.57 -8.18
CA THR A 142 -2.71 -17.44 -8.43
C THR A 142 -1.25 -17.86 -8.42
N MET A 143 -0.82 -18.75 -7.51
CA MET A 143 0.55 -19.29 -7.50
C MET A 143 0.88 -20.10 -8.76
N ILE A 144 -0.05 -20.94 -9.23
CA ILE A 144 0.13 -21.69 -10.50
C ILE A 144 0.20 -20.72 -11.69
N SER A 145 -0.64 -19.69 -11.70
CA SER A 145 -0.64 -18.68 -12.78
C SER A 145 0.67 -17.88 -12.81
N ILE A 146 1.11 -17.36 -11.66
CA ILE A 146 2.34 -16.57 -11.54
C ILE A 146 3.56 -17.38 -11.96
N SER A 147 3.68 -18.65 -11.53
CA SER A 147 4.81 -19.51 -11.94
C SER A 147 4.87 -19.74 -13.46
N LYS A 148 3.71 -19.86 -14.13
CA LYS A 148 3.65 -19.94 -15.60
C LYS A 148 4.05 -18.64 -16.29
N ILE A 149 3.68 -17.48 -15.74
CA ILE A 149 4.04 -16.16 -16.28
C ILE A 149 5.56 -15.92 -16.16
N VAL A 150 6.16 -16.26 -15.01
CA VAL A 150 7.59 -16.04 -14.78
C VAL A 150 8.48 -16.90 -15.68
N MET A 151 8.03 -18.10 -16.08
CA MET A 151 8.79 -18.98 -16.98
C MET A 151 8.86 -18.52 -18.45
N PHE A 152 8.21 -17.40 -18.82
CA PHE A 152 8.25 -16.86 -20.19
C PHE A 152 9.58 -16.11 -20.46
N HIS A 153 10.69 -16.84 -20.57
CA HIS A 153 11.98 -16.31 -21.03
C HIS A 153 12.06 -16.30 -22.57
N LYS A 154 11.91 -15.13 -23.19
CA LYS A 154 12.37 -14.93 -24.59
C LYS A 154 13.57 -13.99 -24.61
N GLY A 155 14.76 -14.61 -24.55
CA GLY A 155 16.05 -14.04 -24.95
C GLY A 155 16.63 -12.96 -24.01
N PRO A 156 17.96 -12.80 -24.00
CA PRO A 156 18.60 -11.73 -23.24
C PRO A 156 18.19 -10.35 -23.80
N LEU A 157 17.85 -9.42 -22.89
CA LEU A 157 17.52 -8.01 -23.16
C LEU A 157 18.69 -7.19 -23.76
N ARG A 158 19.85 -7.80 -23.99
CA ARG A 158 21.00 -7.18 -24.67
C ARG A 158 21.04 -7.60 -26.12
N MET A 159 20.79 -6.66 -27.03
CA MET A 159 21.12 -6.80 -28.45
C MET A 159 22.63 -7.07 -28.61
N LYS A 160 22.97 -8.05 -29.46
CA LYS A 160 24.34 -8.42 -29.89
C LYS A 160 24.97 -7.35 -30.80
N THR A 161 24.86 -6.06 -30.49
CA THR A 161 25.55 -5.03 -31.30
C THR A 161 27.08 -5.04 -31.09
N TYR A 162 27.57 -5.59 -29.97
CA TYR A 162 29.01 -5.68 -29.69
C TYR A 162 29.74 -6.80 -30.46
N GLU A 163 29.04 -7.85 -30.92
CA GLU A 163 29.68 -8.91 -31.72
C GLU A 163 29.98 -8.47 -33.16
N GLN A 164 29.25 -7.48 -33.70
CA GLN A 164 29.48 -6.97 -35.05
C GLN A 164 30.68 -6.02 -35.13
N THR A 165 30.86 -5.14 -34.13
CA THR A 165 31.99 -4.20 -34.09
C THR A 165 33.34 -4.91 -33.92
N ASP A 166 33.37 -6.03 -33.19
CA ASP A 166 34.60 -6.83 -33.01
C ASP A 166 34.92 -7.71 -34.23
N ALA A 167 33.91 -8.10 -35.02
CA ALA A 167 34.10 -8.83 -36.27
C ALA A 167 34.63 -7.92 -37.39
N GLU A 168 34.12 -6.70 -37.53
CA GLU A 168 34.64 -5.70 -38.47
C GLU A 168 36.07 -5.24 -38.13
N ASN A 169 36.37 -5.06 -36.83
CA ASN A 169 37.73 -4.73 -36.40
C ASN A 169 38.70 -5.90 -36.62
N LYS A 170 38.27 -7.16 -36.48
CA LYS A 170 39.10 -8.33 -36.82
C LYS A 170 39.28 -8.55 -38.32
N SER A 171 38.33 -8.16 -39.18
CA SER A 171 38.54 -8.19 -40.63
C SER A 171 39.49 -7.09 -41.09
N ASN A 172 39.44 -5.90 -40.48
CA ASN A 172 40.37 -4.81 -40.81
C ASN A 172 41.80 -5.11 -40.35
N CYS A 173 42.00 -5.80 -39.22
CA CYS A 173 43.33 -6.24 -38.79
C CYS A 173 43.93 -7.40 -39.62
N LYS A 174 43.16 -8.05 -40.50
CA LYS A 174 43.66 -9.08 -41.43
C LYS A 174 44.04 -8.53 -42.81
N ASN A 175 43.70 -7.28 -43.11
CA ASN A 175 43.93 -6.64 -44.41
C ASN A 175 45.07 -5.60 -44.41
N ASN A 176 45.89 -5.56 -43.35
CA ASN A 176 47.13 -4.76 -43.28
C ASN A 176 48.34 -5.67 -43.05
#